data_AF-A0A3D9XPV7-F1
#
_entry.id   AF-A0A3D9XPV7-F1
#
_cell.length_a   1.000
_cell.length_b   1.000
_cell.length_c   1.000
_cell.angle_alpha   90.00
_cell.angle_beta   90.00
_cell.angle_gamma   90.00
#
_symmetry.space_group_name_H-M   'P 1'
#
loop_
_entity.id
_entity.type
_entity.pdbx_description
1 polymer ?
#
loop_
_entity_poly.entity_id
_entity_poly.type
_entity_poly.pdbx_seq_one_letter_code
_entity_poly.pdbx_strand_id
1 'polypeptide(L)'
;MRNALAGLILLLALWQAAALALAGRYLIAGPVEVAQWTAAHAGLLSRALAVTGTNAAAGFLLGNLAAVALAGVALLWPRLTGLVSGLALVVFCLPLVATGPILRVMMGPGEGPQIALAALAVYYTTLIPLLAGLRAVPAAWLDLVHVYGRGRLAELRHVRLRAALPYLVAGLQISAPAAFLGALVGEFTGAERGMGVLTIRFTRALDVPALWSIAALAAAVAVAAYALIGAAARRFLDGSPPVLLAPPGAAPGSRRAALVSTLAVVATVLAAWWAGLRLAGLSPFFAKRPGDVLAALAWAPDAAQTRQTLAGALAQTGAHVLPGYAAGLAAGAGLAVLLALLPALSALVTPLAIALRAIPIVTTAPLIVLLVGRGAAGVVVLVAVMVFFPTFVACQHGLRQAPGQILDVFRTYAAGRWRQMVHVRIPAMLPALFASARMSVPAAVLAVTVVEWLATGGGIGGLMALSASVSDYDMLWSSVVLVTLLSWLGHAGVGAAERRVLARYAPEQVRP
;
A
#
# COMPACT_ATOMS: atom_id res chain seq x y z
N MET A 1 0.55 27.54 -9.89
CA MET A 1 1.93 27.24 -10.33
C MET A 1 3.00 27.95 -9.49
N ARG A 2 2.89 29.26 -9.23
CA ARG A 2 3.90 30.03 -8.46
C ARG A 2 4.23 29.46 -7.07
N ASN A 3 3.22 29.04 -6.31
CA ASN A 3 3.43 28.46 -4.97
C ASN A 3 4.06 27.06 -4.99
N ALA A 4 3.83 26.29 -6.06
CA ALA A 4 4.41 24.94 -6.20
C ALA A 4 5.90 25.01 -6.53
N LEU A 5 6.31 25.95 -7.40
CA LEU A 5 7.71 26.18 -7.74
C LEU A 5 8.48 26.68 -6.51
N ALA A 6 7.91 27.62 -5.76
CA ALA A 6 8.50 28.10 -4.50
C ALA A 6 8.65 26.97 -3.46
N GLY A 7 7.65 26.09 -3.34
CA GLY A 7 7.73 24.92 -2.45
C GLY A 7 8.82 23.93 -2.87
N LEU A 8 9.00 23.69 -4.18
CA LEU A 8 10.05 22.83 -4.70
C LEU A 8 11.46 23.42 -4.45
N ILE A 9 11.63 24.71 -4.70
CA ILE A 9 12.90 25.41 -4.44
C ILE A 9 13.24 25.35 -2.95
N LEU A 10 12.25 25.61 -2.08
CA LEU A 10 12.43 25.51 -0.63
C LEU A 10 12.82 24.09 -0.21
N LEU A 11 12.18 23.06 -0.76
CA LEU A 11 12.52 21.67 -0.50
C LEU A 11 13.96 21.34 -0.91
N LEU A 12 14.38 21.73 -2.12
CA LEU A 12 15.73 21.49 -2.60
C LEU A 12 16.78 22.25 -1.76
N ALA A 13 16.48 23.49 -1.36
CA ALA A 13 17.33 24.28 -0.49
C ALA A 13 17.46 23.65 0.90
N LEU A 14 16.36 23.20 1.50
CA LEU A 14 16.35 22.50 2.79
C LEU A 14 17.10 21.17 2.71
N TRP A 15 16.95 20.42 1.62
CA TRP A 15 17.69 19.17 1.40
C TRP A 15 19.19 19.43 1.26
N GLN A 16 19.59 20.43 0.46
CA GLN A 16 21.00 20.81 0.35
C GLN A 16 21.58 21.30 1.68
N ALA A 17 20.83 22.11 2.43
CA ALA A 17 21.25 22.56 3.76
C ALA A 17 21.42 21.40 4.74
N ALA A 18 20.49 20.43 4.74
CA ALA A 18 20.59 19.23 5.56
C ALA A 18 21.79 18.36 5.17
N ALA A 19 22.06 18.21 3.87
CA ALA A 19 23.22 17.47 3.37
C ALA A 19 24.53 18.14 3.79
N LEU A 20 24.63 19.46 3.70
CA LEU A 20 25.80 20.21 4.16
C LEU A 20 26.01 20.11 5.68
N ALA A 21 24.94 20.20 6.46
CA ALA A 21 24.99 20.04 7.91
C ALA A 21 25.41 18.63 8.36
N LEU A 22 25.17 17.62 7.52
CA LEU A 22 25.45 16.21 7.80
C LEU A 22 26.61 15.64 6.96
N ALA A 23 27.35 16.50 6.24
CA ALA A 23 28.40 16.09 5.30
C ALA A 23 29.49 15.24 5.96
N GLY A 24 29.85 15.54 7.22
CA GLY A 24 30.86 14.77 7.98
C GLY A 24 30.42 13.37 8.41
N ARG A 25 29.14 13.00 8.24
CA ARG A 25 28.61 11.69 8.65
C ARG A 25 28.36 10.74 7.47
N TYR A 26 28.55 11.19 6.22
CA TYR A 26 28.25 10.42 5.00
C TYR A 26 26.82 9.83 5.00
N LEU A 27 25.84 10.49 5.61
CA LEU A 27 24.47 9.95 5.77
C LEU A 27 23.51 10.41 4.67
N ILE A 28 23.72 11.61 4.13
CA ILE A 28 22.81 12.26 3.18
C ILE A 28 23.63 12.84 2.03
N ALA A 29 23.35 12.37 0.81
CA ALA A 29 23.88 13.02 -0.39
C ALA A 29 23.02 14.24 -0.72
N GLY A 30 23.68 15.36 -1.03
CA GLY A 30 22.98 16.59 -1.44
C GLY A 30 22.38 16.46 -2.84
N PRO A 31 21.34 17.24 -3.19
CA PRO A 31 20.76 17.25 -4.54
C PRO A 31 21.81 17.53 -5.64
N VAL A 32 22.82 18.35 -5.35
CA VAL A 32 23.93 18.63 -6.29
C VAL A 32 24.79 17.39 -6.52
N GLU A 33 25.17 16.69 -5.45
CA GLU A 33 25.98 15.47 -5.50
C GLU A 33 25.22 14.34 -6.22
N VAL A 34 23.93 14.20 -5.93
CA VAL A 34 23.03 13.28 -6.62
C VAL A 34 22.96 13.60 -8.12
N ALA A 35 22.81 14.88 -8.49
CA ALA A 35 22.76 15.28 -9.88
C ALA A 35 24.09 15.01 -10.61
N GLN A 36 25.23 15.31 -9.97
CA GLN A 36 26.56 15.05 -10.52
C GLN A 36 26.81 13.54 -10.70
N TRP A 37 26.50 12.72 -9.69
CA TRP A 37 26.64 11.27 -9.77
C TRP A 37 25.73 10.68 -10.85
N THR A 38 24.48 11.14 -10.92
CA THR A 38 23.50 10.73 -11.93
C THR A 38 23.97 11.10 -13.34
N ALA A 39 24.52 12.29 -13.54
CA ALA A 39 25.05 12.73 -14.83
C ALA A 39 26.26 11.89 -15.26
N ALA A 40 27.19 11.63 -14.33
CA ALA A 40 28.37 10.79 -14.60
C ALA A 40 27.99 9.33 -14.94
N HIS A 41 26.92 8.81 -14.35
CA HIS A 41 26.48 7.42 -14.53
C HIS A 41 25.18 7.27 -15.32
N ALA A 42 24.82 8.28 -16.13
CA ALA A 42 23.54 8.32 -16.85
C ALA A 42 23.31 7.10 -17.75
N GLY A 43 24.38 6.57 -18.37
CA GLY A 43 24.30 5.36 -19.20
C GLY A 43 23.97 4.10 -18.39
N LEU A 44 24.49 3.97 -17.17
CA LEU A 44 24.18 2.84 -16.28
C LEU A 44 22.73 2.93 -15.78
N LEU A 45 22.33 4.11 -15.30
CA LEU A 45 21.00 4.34 -14.75
C LEU A 45 19.91 4.24 -15.81
N SER A 46 20.11 4.78 -17.02
CA SER A 46 19.12 4.70 -18.10
C SER A 46 18.86 3.27 -18.54
N ARG A 47 19.90 2.43 -18.68
CA ARG A 47 19.74 1.00 -18.99
C ARG A 47 19.02 0.24 -17.88
N ALA A 48 19.39 0.50 -16.62
CA ALA A 48 18.73 -0.13 -15.49
C ALA A 48 17.25 0.30 -15.38
N LEU A 49 16.98 1.59 -15.57
CA LEU A 49 15.64 2.15 -15.57
C LEU A 49 14.79 1.61 -16.73
N ALA A 50 15.37 1.41 -17.91
CA ALA A 50 14.66 0.83 -19.04
C ALA A 50 14.17 -0.59 -18.73
N VAL A 51 15.00 -1.43 -18.11
CA VAL A 51 14.63 -2.80 -17.69
C VAL A 51 13.53 -2.75 -16.63
N THR A 52 13.71 -2.00 -15.55
CA THR A 52 12.69 -1.91 -14.48
C THR A 52 11.40 -1.28 -14.98
N GLY A 53 11.51 -0.24 -15.82
CA GLY A 53 10.39 0.49 -16.38
C GLY A 53 9.55 -0.34 -17.35
N THR A 54 10.18 -1.16 -18.20
CA THR A 54 9.48 -2.08 -19.10
C THR A 54 8.76 -3.19 -18.33
N ASN A 55 9.44 -3.80 -17.35
CA ASN A 55 8.82 -4.79 -16.45
C ASN A 55 7.64 -4.20 -15.68
N ALA A 56 7.80 -2.98 -15.15
CA ALA A 56 6.74 -2.26 -14.44
C ALA A 56 5.57 -1.92 -15.37
N ALA A 57 5.82 -1.48 -16.61
CA ALA A 57 4.77 -1.17 -17.58
C ALA A 57 3.98 -2.43 -17.98
N ALA A 58 4.65 -3.54 -18.24
CA ALA A 58 3.99 -4.81 -18.54
C ALA A 58 3.15 -5.30 -17.35
N GLY A 59 3.70 -5.25 -16.14
CA GLY A 59 2.97 -5.60 -14.92
C GLY A 59 1.79 -4.68 -14.63
N PHE A 60 1.94 -3.37 -14.89
CA PHE A 60 0.87 -2.39 -14.80
C PHE A 60 -0.29 -2.73 -15.73
N LEU A 61 -0.02 -3.08 -16.99
CA LEU A 61 -1.06 -3.48 -17.93
C LEU A 61 -1.77 -4.76 -17.47
N LEU A 62 -1.02 -5.82 -17.17
CA LEU A 62 -1.58 -7.11 -16.76
C LEU A 62 -2.38 -7.02 -15.45
N GLY A 63 -1.84 -6.32 -14.44
CA GLY A 63 -2.51 -6.14 -13.16
C GLY A 63 -3.82 -5.36 -13.28
N ASN A 64 -3.84 -4.31 -14.12
CA ASN A 64 -5.07 -3.54 -14.35
C ASN A 64 -6.10 -4.32 -15.16
N LEU A 65 -5.69 -5.11 -16.15
CA LEU A 65 -6.58 -6.01 -16.88
C LEU A 65 -7.20 -7.04 -15.94
N ALA A 66 -6.41 -7.64 -15.05
CA ALA A 66 -6.90 -8.56 -14.03
C ALA A 66 -7.89 -7.87 -13.07
N ALA A 67 -7.60 -6.64 -12.62
CA ALA A 67 -8.49 -5.86 -11.77
C ALA A 67 -9.84 -5.57 -12.44
N VAL A 68 -9.83 -5.16 -13.71
CA VAL A 68 -11.04 -4.88 -14.48
C VAL A 68 -11.83 -6.18 -14.72
N ALA A 69 -11.17 -7.29 -15.03
CA ALA A 69 -11.81 -8.59 -15.19
C ALA A 69 -12.49 -9.07 -13.89
N LEU A 70 -11.78 -8.99 -12.76
CA LEU A 70 -12.33 -9.33 -11.44
C LEU A 70 -13.50 -8.41 -11.03
N ALA A 71 -13.42 -7.11 -11.34
CA ALA A 71 -14.52 -6.19 -11.15
C ALA A 71 -15.73 -6.54 -12.03
N GLY A 72 -15.50 -6.97 -13.27
CA GLY A 72 -16.53 -7.47 -14.18
C GLY A 72 -17.23 -8.72 -13.63
N VAL A 73 -16.46 -9.68 -13.10
CA VAL A 73 -17.01 -10.87 -12.41
C VAL A 73 -17.87 -10.48 -11.21
N ALA A 74 -17.40 -9.56 -10.38
CA ALA A 74 -18.16 -9.07 -9.23
C ALA A 74 -19.44 -8.32 -9.63
N LEU A 75 -19.44 -7.66 -10.80
CA LEU A 75 -20.60 -6.97 -11.35
C LEU A 75 -21.64 -7.93 -11.92
N LEU A 76 -21.20 -8.95 -12.66
CA LEU A 76 -22.08 -9.99 -13.22
C LEU A 76 -22.72 -10.84 -12.12
N TRP A 77 -21.98 -11.11 -11.04
CA TRP A 77 -22.44 -11.87 -9.89
C TRP A 77 -22.24 -11.08 -8.58
N PRO A 78 -23.17 -10.18 -8.21
CA PRO A 78 -23.04 -9.33 -7.03
C PRO A 78 -22.78 -10.10 -5.72
N ARG A 79 -23.31 -11.32 -5.62
CA ARG A 79 -23.07 -12.25 -4.49
C ARG A 79 -21.60 -12.60 -4.30
N LEU A 80 -20.81 -12.62 -5.38
CA LEU A 80 -19.38 -12.91 -5.35
C LEU A 80 -18.53 -11.70 -4.95
N THR A 81 -19.09 -10.49 -4.82
CA THR A 81 -18.23 -9.32 -4.57
C THR A 81 -17.48 -9.42 -3.25
N GLY A 82 -18.13 -9.90 -2.18
CA GLY A 82 -17.46 -10.10 -0.89
C GLY A 82 -16.33 -11.13 -0.99
N LEU A 83 -16.53 -12.17 -1.79
CA LEU A 83 -15.54 -13.19 -2.08
C LEU A 83 -14.36 -12.63 -2.88
N VAL A 84 -14.63 -11.89 -3.97
CA VAL A 84 -13.61 -11.26 -4.82
C VAL A 84 -12.78 -10.27 -4.01
N SER A 85 -13.41 -9.39 -3.23
CA SER A 85 -12.70 -8.46 -2.35
C SER A 85 -11.88 -9.16 -1.27
N GLY A 86 -12.43 -10.23 -0.66
CA GLY A 86 -11.73 -11.02 0.35
C GLY A 86 -10.50 -11.74 -0.22
N LEU A 87 -10.66 -12.42 -1.35
CA LEU A 87 -9.57 -13.10 -2.06
C LEU A 87 -8.50 -12.11 -2.52
N ALA A 88 -8.90 -10.97 -3.07
CA ALA A 88 -7.98 -9.92 -3.47
C ALA A 88 -7.20 -9.35 -2.29
N LEU A 89 -7.82 -9.18 -1.12
CA LEU A 89 -7.09 -8.77 0.07
C LEU A 89 -6.06 -9.83 0.49
N VAL A 90 -6.44 -11.12 0.50
CA VAL A 90 -5.53 -12.22 0.86
C VAL A 90 -4.33 -12.27 -0.09
N VAL A 91 -4.56 -12.19 -1.40
CA VAL A 91 -3.48 -12.18 -2.40
C VAL A 91 -2.62 -10.93 -2.29
N PHE A 92 -3.21 -9.78 -1.93
CA PHE A 92 -2.45 -8.53 -1.69
C PHE A 92 -1.57 -8.64 -0.45
N CYS A 93 -2.02 -9.36 0.59
CA CYS A 93 -1.24 -9.61 1.80
C CYS A 93 -0.06 -10.58 1.59
N LEU A 94 0.07 -11.22 0.41
CA LEU A 94 1.20 -12.09 0.11
C LEU A 94 2.50 -11.27 0.03
N PRO A 95 3.51 -11.56 0.86
CA PRO A 95 4.74 -10.77 0.87
C PRO A 95 5.50 -10.94 -0.44
N LEU A 96 5.70 -9.83 -1.16
CA LEU A 96 6.44 -9.80 -2.44
C LEU A 96 7.82 -10.46 -2.34
N VAL A 97 8.48 -10.35 -1.17
CA VAL A 97 9.79 -10.93 -0.87
C VAL A 97 9.81 -12.46 -0.99
N ALA A 98 8.77 -13.15 -0.52
CA ALA A 98 8.71 -14.62 -0.65
C ALA A 98 8.06 -15.07 -1.94
N THR A 99 7.13 -14.27 -2.47
CA THR A 99 6.49 -14.59 -3.75
C THR A 99 7.51 -14.59 -4.89
N GLY A 100 8.53 -13.73 -4.85
CA GLY A 100 9.55 -13.65 -5.91
C GLY A 100 10.36 -14.93 -6.14
N PRO A 101 10.99 -15.54 -5.11
CA PRO A 101 11.66 -16.83 -5.25
C PRO A 101 10.73 -17.93 -5.78
N ILE A 102 9.49 -18.00 -5.29
CA ILE A 102 8.50 -18.99 -5.74
C ILE A 102 8.19 -18.78 -7.24
N LEU A 103 7.93 -17.54 -7.65
CA LEU A 103 7.69 -17.20 -9.05
C LEU A 103 8.90 -17.49 -9.94
N ARG A 104 10.13 -17.29 -9.44
CA ARG A 104 11.36 -17.61 -10.17
C ARG A 104 11.54 -19.10 -10.40
N VAL A 105 11.23 -19.93 -9.39
CA VAL A 105 11.25 -21.38 -9.54
C VAL A 105 10.15 -21.83 -10.53
N MET A 106 8.97 -21.20 -10.49
CA MET A 106 7.84 -21.57 -11.35
C MET A 106 8.00 -21.12 -12.81
N MET A 107 8.47 -19.90 -13.05
CA MET A 107 8.52 -19.28 -14.38
C MET A 107 9.91 -19.39 -15.04
N GLY A 108 10.91 -19.87 -14.30
CA GLY A 108 12.29 -19.93 -14.76
C GLY A 108 13.03 -18.58 -14.69
N PRO A 109 14.28 -18.54 -15.19
CA PRO A 109 15.05 -17.30 -15.29
C PRO A 109 14.40 -16.36 -16.33
N GLY A 110 14.34 -15.07 -16.02
CA GLY A 110 13.81 -14.06 -16.93
C GLY A 110 13.17 -12.87 -16.21
N GLU A 111 12.32 -12.16 -16.96
CA GLU A 111 11.58 -10.97 -16.52
C GLU A 111 10.17 -11.30 -15.98
N GLY A 112 9.71 -12.54 -16.17
CA GLY A 112 8.39 -13.02 -15.75
C GLY A 112 8.07 -12.77 -14.27
N PRO A 113 8.95 -13.14 -13.31
CA PRO A 113 8.70 -12.89 -11.88
C PRO A 113 8.51 -11.41 -11.53
N GLN A 114 9.29 -10.52 -12.13
CA GLN A 114 9.26 -9.07 -11.90
C GLN A 114 7.97 -8.46 -12.44
N ILE A 115 7.56 -8.89 -13.63
CA ILE A 115 6.29 -8.51 -14.26
C ILE A 115 5.10 -9.00 -13.41
N ALA A 116 5.15 -10.25 -12.94
CA ALA A 116 4.10 -10.83 -12.10
C ALA A 116 3.99 -10.13 -10.74
N LEU A 117 5.11 -9.81 -10.08
CA LEU A 117 5.11 -9.04 -8.83
C LEU A 117 4.61 -7.60 -9.03
N ALA A 118 4.95 -6.96 -10.15
CA ALA A 118 4.38 -5.67 -10.54
C ALA A 118 2.86 -5.77 -10.75
N ALA A 119 2.37 -6.82 -11.42
CA ALA A 119 0.94 -7.05 -11.61
C ALA A 119 0.21 -7.30 -10.27
N LEU A 120 0.84 -8.05 -9.35
CA LEU A 120 0.33 -8.29 -7.99
C LEU A 120 0.27 -7.00 -7.16
N ALA A 121 1.21 -6.07 -7.34
CA ALA A 121 1.15 -4.77 -6.67
C ALA A 121 0.03 -3.86 -7.22
N VAL A 122 -0.34 -4.04 -8.48
CA VAL A 122 -1.28 -3.17 -9.23
C VAL A 122 -2.73 -3.61 -9.10
N TYR A 123 -3.02 -4.91 -9.18
CA TYR A 123 -4.40 -5.35 -9.34
C TYR A 123 -5.29 -4.93 -8.17
N TYR A 124 -4.81 -5.03 -6.93
CA TYR A 124 -5.59 -4.67 -5.74
C TYR A 124 -5.85 -3.16 -5.64
N THR A 125 -4.82 -2.37 -5.95
CA THR A 125 -4.88 -0.89 -5.87
C THR A 125 -5.81 -0.29 -6.92
N THR A 126 -6.08 -1.00 -8.02
CA THR A 126 -7.10 -0.62 -9.02
C THR A 126 -8.47 -1.26 -8.76
N LEU A 127 -8.52 -2.51 -8.33
CA LEU A 127 -9.76 -3.26 -8.11
C LEU A 127 -10.66 -2.60 -7.07
N ILE A 128 -10.10 -2.21 -5.92
CA ILE A 128 -10.90 -1.68 -4.81
C ILE A 128 -11.53 -0.32 -5.17
N PRO A 129 -10.79 0.67 -5.71
CA PRO A 129 -11.41 1.91 -6.18
C PRO A 129 -12.45 1.69 -7.28
N LEU A 130 -12.19 0.80 -8.23
CA LEU A 130 -13.14 0.49 -9.31
C LEU A 130 -14.45 -0.09 -8.76
N LEU A 131 -14.38 -1.07 -7.86
CA LEU A 131 -15.56 -1.64 -7.20
C LEU A 131 -16.32 -0.60 -6.37
N ALA A 132 -15.60 0.30 -5.70
CA ALA A 132 -16.21 1.40 -4.96
C ALA A 132 -16.95 2.37 -5.90
N GLY A 133 -16.32 2.77 -7.01
CA GLY A 133 -16.94 3.65 -8.01
C GLY A 133 -18.17 3.04 -8.68
N LEU A 134 -18.14 1.75 -8.99
CA LEU A 134 -19.30 1.01 -9.54
C LEU A 134 -20.50 0.94 -8.58
N ARG A 135 -20.28 1.21 -7.29
CA ARG A 135 -21.27 1.19 -6.20
C ARG A 135 -21.65 2.56 -5.69
N ALA A 136 -20.85 3.59 -5.98
CA ALA A 136 -21.04 4.95 -5.47
C ALA A 136 -22.18 5.72 -6.16
N VAL A 137 -22.94 5.08 -7.05
CA VAL A 137 -24.05 5.70 -7.79
C VAL A 137 -25.26 5.90 -6.86
N PRO A 138 -25.84 7.12 -6.78
CA PRO A 138 -27.06 7.36 -6.02
C PRO A 138 -28.22 6.48 -6.48
N ALA A 139 -28.98 5.91 -5.55
CA ALA A 139 -30.13 5.06 -5.86
C ALA A 139 -31.14 5.77 -6.80
N ALA A 140 -31.40 7.06 -6.56
CA ALA A 140 -32.29 7.86 -7.39
C ALA A 140 -31.92 7.90 -8.88
N TRP A 141 -30.62 7.81 -9.22
CA TRP A 141 -30.18 7.76 -10.62
C TRP A 141 -30.52 6.41 -11.27
N LEU A 142 -30.43 5.33 -10.49
CA LEU A 142 -30.79 3.98 -10.92
C LEU A 142 -32.31 3.83 -11.04
N ASP A 143 -33.06 4.42 -10.11
CA ASP A 143 -34.52 4.46 -10.13
C ASP A 143 -35.02 5.20 -11.36
N LEU A 144 -34.40 6.34 -11.71
CA LEU A 144 -34.73 7.09 -12.92
C LEU A 144 -34.57 6.22 -14.18
N VAL A 145 -33.46 5.48 -14.31
CA VAL A 145 -33.23 4.57 -15.46
C VAL A 145 -34.31 3.48 -15.53
N HIS A 146 -34.71 2.93 -14.37
CA HIS A 146 -35.78 1.94 -14.29
C HIS A 146 -37.15 2.54 -14.67
N VAL A 147 -37.47 3.76 -14.22
CA VAL A 147 -38.72 4.46 -14.57
C VAL A 147 -38.81 4.73 -16.07
N TYR A 148 -37.70 5.09 -16.72
CA TYR A 148 -37.64 5.22 -18.19
C TYR A 148 -37.62 3.87 -18.94
N GLY A 149 -37.83 2.74 -18.26
CA GLY A 149 -37.89 1.41 -18.87
C GLY A 149 -36.57 0.93 -19.49
N ARG A 150 -35.44 1.55 -19.13
CA ARG A 150 -34.14 1.18 -19.67
C ARG A 150 -33.52 0.05 -18.85
N GLY A 151 -33.10 -1.02 -19.53
CA GLY A 151 -32.57 -2.23 -18.88
C GLY A 151 -31.20 -2.06 -18.21
N ARG A 152 -30.76 -3.11 -17.51
CA ARG A 152 -29.49 -3.17 -16.75
C ARG A 152 -28.24 -2.80 -17.55
N LEU A 153 -28.25 -3.06 -18.87
CA LEU A 153 -27.12 -2.70 -19.74
C LEU A 153 -27.01 -1.17 -19.93
N ALA A 154 -28.15 -0.48 -19.99
CA ALA A 154 -28.18 0.98 -20.08
C ALA A 154 -27.77 1.62 -18.75
N GLU A 155 -28.25 1.07 -17.62
CA GLU A 155 -27.79 1.43 -16.27
C GLU A 155 -26.27 1.30 -16.16
N LEU A 156 -25.72 0.16 -16.56
CA LEU A 156 -24.28 -0.10 -16.53
C LEU A 156 -23.51 0.89 -17.42
N ARG A 157 -23.86 0.94 -18.71
CA ARG A 157 -23.09 1.69 -19.72
C ARG A 157 -23.17 3.20 -19.51
N HIS A 158 -24.36 3.73 -19.22
CA HIS A 158 -24.59 5.17 -19.20
C HIS A 158 -24.47 5.79 -17.81
N VAL A 159 -24.69 5.02 -16.75
CA VAL A 159 -24.64 5.54 -15.37
C VAL A 159 -23.43 4.99 -14.64
N ARG A 160 -23.36 3.68 -14.40
CA ARG A 160 -22.32 3.09 -13.54
C ARG A 160 -20.91 3.24 -14.10
N LEU A 161 -20.67 2.93 -15.38
CA LEU A 161 -19.33 3.03 -15.98
C LEU A 161 -18.83 4.47 -16.00
N ARG A 162 -19.71 5.44 -16.28
CA ARG A 162 -19.35 6.86 -16.26
C ARG A 162 -19.06 7.35 -14.85
N ALA A 163 -19.88 6.96 -13.89
CA ALA A 163 -19.66 7.28 -12.48
C ALA A 163 -18.39 6.62 -11.92
N ALA A 164 -18.04 5.42 -12.40
CA ALA A 164 -16.84 4.70 -11.98
C ALA A 164 -15.55 5.22 -12.62
N LEU A 165 -15.62 5.96 -13.74
CA LEU A 165 -14.44 6.41 -14.49
C LEU A 165 -13.46 7.26 -13.66
N PRO A 166 -13.89 8.25 -12.85
CA PRO A 166 -12.99 8.98 -11.96
C PRO A 166 -12.30 8.06 -10.93
N TYR A 167 -13.00 7.05 -10.43
CA TYR A 167 -12.44 6.09 -9.47
C TYR A 167 -11.45 5.13 -10.12
N LEU A 168 -11.72 4.70 -11.35
CA LEU A 168 -10.78 3.91 -12.14
C LEU A 168 -9.48 4.71 -12.36
N VAL A 169 -9.59 5.97 -12.77
CA VAL A 169 -8.43 6.86 -12.93
C VAL A 169 -7.66 7.00 -11.63
N ALA A 170 -8.34 7.24 -10.51
CA ALA A 170 -7.68 7.32 -9.20
C ALA A 170 -6.94 6.02 -8.86
N GLY A 171 -7.55 4.86 -9.13
CA GLY A 171 -6.92 3.54 -9.00
C GLY A 171 -5.66 3.40 -9.87
N LEU A 172 -5.75 3.76 -11.16
CA LEU A 172 -4.63 3.74 -12.10
C LEU A 172 -3.48 4.65 -11.66
N GLN A 173 -3.79 5.84 -11.15
CA GLN A 173 -2.78 6.77 -10.64
C GLN A 173 -2.04 6.19 -9.42
N ILE A 174 -2.76 5.54 -8.50
CA ILE A 174 -2.17 4.91 -7.31
C ILE A 174 -1.37 3.67 -7.69
N SER A 175 -1.84 2.89 -8.66
CA SER A 175 -1.22 1.62 -9.04
C SER A 175 0.03 1.79 -9.90
N ALA A 176 0.21 2.91 -10.60
CA ALA A 176 1.40 3.16 -11.42
C ALA A 176 2.72 3.18 -10.62
N PRO A 177 2.85 3.97 -9.52
CA PRO A 177 3.99 3.84 -8.60
C PRO A 177 4.15 2.44 -8.00
N ALA A 178 3.02 1.77 -7.71
CA ALA A 178 3.05 0.41 -7.15
C ALA A 178 3.60 -0.63 -8.14
N ALA A 179 3.36 -0.46 -9.45
CA ALA A 179 3.94 -1.30 -10.49
C ALA A 179 5.47 -1.23 -10.50
N PHE A 180 6.00 0.00 -10.43
CA PHE A 180 7.45 0.23 -10.35
C PHE A 180 8.05 -0.40 -9.09
N LEU A 181 7.38 -0.23 -7.95
CA LEU A 181 7.75 -0.87 -6.69
C LEU A 181 7.77 -2.39 -6.80
N GLY A 182 6.72 -3.00 -7.37
CA GLY A 182 6.62 -4.45 -7.54
C GLY A 182 7.70 -5.02 -8.47
N ALA A 183 8.01 -4.33 -9.57
CA ALA A 183 9.11 -4.71 -10.47
C ALA A 183 10.47 -4.62 -9.74
N LEU A 184 10.72 -3.52 -9.03
CA LEU A 184 11.97 -3.31 -8.29
C LEU A 184 12.17 -4.35 -7.18
N VAL A 185 11.11 -4.70 -6.44
CA VAL A 185 11.17 -5.79 -5.44
C VAL A 185 11.40 -7.13 -6.12
N GLY A 186 10.77 -7.40 -7.28
CA GLY A 186 11.02 -8.62 -8.04
C GLY A 186 12.46 -8.76 -8.50
N GLU A 187 13.12 -7.65 -8.84
CA GLU A 187 14.53 -7.65 -9.24
C GLU A 187 15.46 -8.10 -8.10
N PHE A 188 15.12 -7.80 -6.86
CA PHE A 188 15.90 -8.22 -5.70
C PHE A 188 15.95 -9.73 -5.51
N THR A 189 14.95 -10.45 -6.04
CA THR A 189 14.79 -11.89 -5.83
C THR A 189 15.60 -12.74 -6.82
N GLY A 190 16.60 -12.14 -7.48
CA GLY A 190 17.57 -12.83 -8.34
C GLY A 190 17.59 -12.37 -9.80
N ALA A 191 17.20 -11.12 -10.10
CA ALA A 191 17.39 -10.58 -11.45
C ALA A 191 18.85 -10.23 -11.71
N GLU A 192 19.25 -10.28 -12.97
CA GLU A 192 20.62 -9.94 -13.39
C GLU A 192 20.80 -8.44 -13.65
N ARG A 193 19.71 -7.75 -14.01
CA ARG A 193 19.71 -6.34 -14.44
C ARG A 193 18.50 -5.61 -13.85
N GLY A 194 18.62 -4.29 -13.70
CA GLY A 194 17.55 -3.40 -13.25
C GLY A 194 17.96 -2.50 -12.09
N MET A 195 17.11 -1.52 -11.78
CA MET A 195 17.32 -0.54 -10.71
C MET A 195 17.39 -1.22 -9.34
N GLY A 196 16.63 -2.30 -9.14
CA GLY A 196 16.67 -3.06 -7.91
C GLY A 196 18.02 -3.75 -7.71
N VAL A 197 18.55 -4.38 -8.75
CA VAL A 197 19.88 -5.02 -8.71
C VAL A 197 20.97 -4.00 -8.34
N LEU A 198 20.92 -2.80 -8.94
CA LEU A 198 21.84 -1.71 -8.59
C LEU A 198 21.68 -1.26 -7.14
N THR A 199 20.45 -1.14 -6.65
CA THR A 199 20.19 -0.78 -5.24
C THR A 199 20.89 -1.75 -4.29
N ILE A 200 20.77 -3.06 -4.50
CA ILE A 200 21.46 -4.07 -3.66
C ILE A 200 22.98 -3.92 -3.77
N ARG A 201 23.50 -3.76 -4.99
CA ARG A 201 24.95 -3.62 -5.23
C ARG A 201 25.52 -2.41 -4.49
N PHE A 202 24.91 -1.23 -4.65
CA PHE A 202 25.37 -0.01 -4.01
C PHE A 202 25.09 0.02 -2.50
N THR A 203 24.06 -0.69 -2.03
CA THR A 203 23.84 -0.90 -0.59
C THR A 203 25.01 -1.68 0.02
N ARG A 204 25.47 -2.73 -0.65
CA ARG A 204 26.65 -3.50 -0.19
C ARG A 204 27.95 -2.71 -0.28
N ALA A 205 28.07 -1.83 -1.28
CA ALA A 205 29.22 -0.95 -1.45
C ALA A 205 29.19 0.30 -0.55
N LEU A 206 28.08 0.54 0.18
CA LEU A 206 27.82 1.77 0.94
C LEU A 206 28.01 3.05 0.09
N ASP A 207 27.67 2.99 -1.19
CA ASP A 207 27.75 4.14 -2.10
C ASP A 207 26.50 5.01 -1.91
N VAL A 208 26.64 6.00 -1.04
CA VAL A 208 25.54 6.88 -0.61
C VAL A 208 25.02 7.74 -1.78
N PRO A 209 25.86 8.41 -2.58
CA PRO A 209 25.41 9.14 -3.76
C PRO A 209 24.65 8.27 -4.76
N ALA A 210 25.10 7.03 -5.00
CA ALA A 210 24.42 6.10 -5.89
C ALA A 210 23.02 5.72 -5.37
N LEU A 211 22.89 5.41 -4.08
CA LEU A 211 21.62 5.05 -3.46
C LEU A 211 20.61 6.20 -3.51
N TRP A 212 21.04 7.42 -3.20
CA TRP A 212 20.21 8.61 -3.32
C TRP A 212 19.84 8.91 -4.77
N SER A 213 20.74 8.68 -5.73
CA SER A 213 20.46 8.83 -7.16
C SER A 213 19.41 7.84 -7.66
N ILE A 214 19.50 6.57 -7.25
CA ILE A 214 18.49 5.55 -7.55
C ILE A 214 17.14 5.89 -6.91
N ALA A 215 17.12 6.29 -5.63
CA ALA A 215 15.91 6.69 -4.94
C ALA A 215 15.25 7.92 -5.59
N ALA A 216 16.03 8.93 -5.95
CA ALA A 216 15.55 10.14 -6.63
C ALA A 216 14.99 9.83 -8.02
N LEU A 217 15.67 8.97 -8.81
CA LEU A 217 15.19 8.56 -10.13
C LEU A 217 13.91 7.73 -10.03
N ALA A 218 13.85 6.79 -9.09
CA ALA A 218 12.65 5.99 -8.83
C ALA A 218 11.46 6.86 -8.41
N ALA A 219 11.68 7.84 -7.53
CA ALA A 219 10.66 8.80 -7.14
C ALA A 219 10.21 9.67 -8.32
N ALA A 220 11.13 10.17 -9.14
CA ALA A 220 10.82 10.97 -10.32
C ALA A 220 9.95 10.18 -11.31
N VAL A 221 10.27 8.91 -11.54
CA VAL A 221 9.49 8.01 -12.42
C VAL A 221 8.11 7.73 -11.85
N ALA A 222 8.00 7.46 -10.55
CA ALA A 222 6.72 7.27 -9.87
C ALA A 222 5.83 8.53 -9.96
N VAL A 223 6.38 9.72 -9.71
CA VAL A 223 5.67 11.00 -9.84
C VAL A 223 5.27 11.24 -11.29
N ALA A 224 6.17 11.01 -12.25
CA ALA A 224 5.89 11.18 -13.67
C ALA A 224 4.75 10.26 -14.11
N ALA A 225 4.76 8.98 -13.73
CA ALA A 225 3.69 8.04 -14.06
C ALA A 225 2.33 8.47 -13.46
N TYR A 226 2.31 8.87 -12.18
CA TYR A 226 1.11 9.41 -11.53
C TYR A 226 0.56 10.65 -12.25
N ALA A 227 1.47 11.58 -12.61
CA ALA A 227 1.12 12.84 -13.27
C ALA A 227 0.65 12.63 -14.72
N LEU A 228 1.27 11.72 -15.47
CA LEU A 228 0.90 11.37 -16.84
C LEU A 228 -0.51 10.79 -16.90
N ILE A 229 -0.84 9.84 -16.01
CA ILE A 229 -2.19 9.27 -15.93
C ILE A 229 -3.20 10.36 -15.55
N GLY A 230 -2.86 11.21 -14.58
CA GLY A 230 -3.72 12.33 -14.20
C GLY A 230 -3.93 13.35 -15.33
N ALA A 231 -2.89 13.65 -16.10
CA ALA A 231 -2.96 14.56 -17.24
C ALA A 231 -3.78 13.97 -18.39
N ALA A 232 -3.62 12.69 -18.68
CA ALA A 232 -4.44 11.98 -19.65
C ALA A 232 -5.91 11.97 -19.23
N ALA A 233 -6.19 11.73 -17.93
CA ALA A 233 -7.55 11.69 -17.41
C ALA A 233 -8.26 13.04 -17.44
N ARG A 234 -7.54 14.15 -17.18
CA ARG A 234 -8.11 15.51 -17.29
C ARG A 234 -8.62 15.87 -18.68
N ARG A 235 -8.22 15.15 -19.73
CA ARG A 235 -8.75 15.36 -21.09
C ARG A 235 -10.16 14.79 -21.29
N PHE A 236 -10.59 13.86 -20.43
CA PHE A 236 -11.85 13.13 -20.59
C PHE A 236 -12.77 13.20 -19.35
N LEU A 237 -12.28 13.74 -18.23
CA LEU A 237 -13.03 13.90 -16.99
C LEU A 237 -13.26 15.38 -16.68
N ASP A 238 -14.53 15.76 -16.57
CA ASP A 238 -14.95 17.13 -16.22
C ASP A 238 -14.95 17.40 -14.70
N GLY A 239 -14.64 16.40 -13.87
CA GLY A 239 -14.67 16.49 -12.40
C GLY A 239 -13.52 15.75 -11.71
N SER A 240 -13.10 16.28 -10.55
CA SER A 240 -12.15 15.58 -9.67
C SER A 240 -12.81 14.34 -9.07
N PRO A 241 -12.14 13.17 -9.04
CA PRO A 241 -12.69 12.01 -8.34
C PRO A 241 -12.93 12.36 -6.87
N PRO A 242 -14.12 12.08 -6.31
CA PRO A 242 -14.32 12.18 -4.87
C PRO A 242 -13.35 11.22 -4.17
N VAL A 243 -12.65 11.72 -3.15
CA VAL A 243 -11.67 10.93 -2.37
C VAL A 243 -12.42 9.81 -1.65
N LEU A 244 -12.04 8.55 -1.92
CA LEU A 244 -12.54 7.38 -1.19
C LEU A 244 -12.05 7.41 0.25
N LEU A 245 -12.85 7.94 1.16
CA LEU A 245 -12.58 7.88 2.60
C LEU A 245 -13.23 6.67 3.29
N ALA A 246 -14.08 5.91 2.60
CA ALA A 246 -14.51 4.59 3.06
C ALA A 246 -15.07 3.77 1.87
N PRO A 247 -14.82 2.46 1.80
CA PRO A 247 -15.66 1.58 0.98
C PRO A 247 -17.11 1.67 1.49
N PRO A 248 -18.14 1.62 0.62
CA PRO A 248 -19.52 1.62 1.07
C PRO A 248 -19.72 0.50 2.10
N GLY A 249 -20.25 0.86 3.26
CA GLY A 249 -20.52 -0.08 4.35
C GLY A 249 -21.36 -1.24 3.83
N ALA A 250 -20.90 -2.48 4.06
CA ALA A 250 -21.76 -3.63 3.81
C ALA A 250 -22.99 -3.51 4.71
N ALA A 251 -24.18 -3.69 4.15
CA ALA A 251 -25.42 -3.73 4.93
C ALA A 251 -25.27 -4.73 6.10
N PRO A 252 -25.79 -4.42 7.29
CA PRO A 252 -25.62 -5.28 8.45
C PRO A 252 -26.29 -6.64 8.21
N GLY A 253 -25.47 -7.65 7.89
CA GLY A 253 -25.89 -9.03 7.88
C GLY A 253 -26.02 -9.56 9.31
N SER A 254 -26.87 -10.57 9.51
CA SER A 254 -26.91 -11.29 10.79
C SER A 254 -25.52 -11.82 11.15
N ARG A 255 -25.21 -11.98 12.46
CA ARG A 255 -23.93 -12.59 12.88
C ARG A 255 -23.67 -13.94 12.19
N ARG A 256 -24.73 -14.70 11.92
CA ARG A 256 -24.68 -15.94 11.14
C ARG A 256 -24.25 -15.69 9.70
N ALA A 257 -24.81 -14.70 9.01
CA ALA A 257 -24.42 -14.35 7.64
C ALA A 257 -22.95 -13.92 7.56
N ALA A 258 -22.45 -13.15 8.54
CA ALA A 258 -21.04 -12.74 8.60
C ALA A 258 -20.09 -13.92 8.85
N LEU A 259 -20.48 -14.87 9.71
CA LEU A 259 -19.72 -16.11 9.93
C LEU A 259 -19.70 -16.98 8.67
N VAL A 260 -20.86 -17.19 8.04
CA VAL A 260 -20.96 -17.96 6.79
C VAL A 260 -20.13 -17.33 5.68
N SER A 261 -20.18 -16.01 5.51
CA SER A 261 -19.34 -15.33 4.50
C SER A 261 -17.85 -15.47 4.79
N THR A 262 -17.46 -15.39 6.06
CA THR A 262 -16.04 -15.55 6.46
C THR A 262 -15.57 -16.98 6.19
N LEU A 263 -16.35 -17.98 6.60
CA LEU A 263 -16.04 -19.39 6.33
C LEU A 263 -16.01 -19.69 4.83
N ALA A 264 -16.92 -19.10 4.05
CA ALA A 264 -16.93 -19.26 2.60
C ALA A 264 -15.67 -18.66 1.95
N VAL A 265 -15.21 -17.48 2.41
CA VAL A 265 -13.95 -16.89 1.94
C VAL A 265 -12.77 -17.78 2.30
N VAL A 266 -12.66 -18.24 3.56
CA VAL A 266 -11.58 -19.14 3.99
C VAL A 266 -11.58 -20.44 3.20
N ALA A 267 -12.73 -21.09 3.07
CA ALA A 267 -12.87 -22.33 2.30
C ALA A 267 -12.47 -22.12 0.83
N THR A 268 -12.84 -20.98 0.23
CA THR A 268 -12.50 -20.67 -1.16
C THR A 268 -11.02 -20.35 -1.32
N VAL A 269 -10.40 -19.64 -0.37
CA VAL A 269 -8.94 -19.42 -0.36
C VAL A 269 -8.20 -20.76 -0.32
N LEU A 270 -8.59 -21.65 0.60
CA LEU A 270 -7.96 -22.97 0.74
C LEU A 270 -8.17 -23.84 -0.49
N ALA A 271 -9.39 -23.84 -1.06
CA ALA A 271 -9.71 -24.57 -2.28
C ALA A 271 -8.94 -24.01 -3.48
N ALA A 272 -8.87 -22.69 -3.63
CA ALA A 272 -8.12 -22.04 -4.71
C ALA A 272 -6.62 -22.27 -4.59
N TRP A 273 -6.06 -22.24 -3.37
CA TRP A 273 -4.66 -22.56 -3.12
C TRP A 273 -4.35 -24.03 -3.46
N TRP A 274 -5.15 -24.98 -2.95
CA TRP A 274 -4.95 -26.40 -3.23
C TRP A 274 -5.14 -26.74 -4.72
N ALA A 275 -6.23 -26.26 -5.33
CA ALA A 275 -6.53 -26.52 -6.73
C ALA A 275 -5.53 -25.82 -7.65
N GLY A 276 -5.13 -24.58 -7.35
CA GLY A 276 -4.15 -23.84 -8.14
C GLY A 276 -2.81 -24.56 -8.23
N LEU A 277 -2.25 -25.01 -7.11
CA LEU A 277 -0.99 -25.75 -7.11
C LEU A 277 -1.11 -27.13 -7.78
N ARG A 278 -2.27 -27.80 -7.63
CA ARG A 278 -2.52 -29.10 -8.27
C ARG A 278 -2.66 -28.97 -9.79
N LEU A 279 -3.45 -28.02 -10.27
CA LEU A 279 -3.70 -27.78 -11.69
C LEU A 279 -2.45 -27.28 -12.43
N ALA A 280 -1.61 -26.50 -11.74
CA ALA A 280 -0.33 -26.04 -12.28
C ALA A 280 0.75 -27.14 -12.34
N GLY A 281 0.49 -28.34 -11.79
CA GLY A 281 1.42 -29.47 -11.85
C GLY A 281 2.76 -29.21 -11.14
N LEU A 282 2.78 -28.32 -10.15
CA LEU A 282 4.02 -27.88 -9.50
C LEU A 282 4.58 -28.95 -8.57
N SER A 283 5.91 -29.01 -8.47
CA SER A 283 6.59 -29.97 -7.58
C SER A 283 6.23 -29.69 -6.12
N PRO A 284 5.78 -30.71 -5.34
CA PRO A 284 5.51 -30.58 -3.91
C PRO A 284 6.72 -30.13 -3.08
N PHE A 285 7.94 -30.24 -3.63
CA PHE A 285 9.17 -29.81 -2.98
C PHE A 285 9.14 -28.32 -2.63
N PHE A 286 8.73 -27.46 -3.58
CA PHE A 286 8.68 -26.01 -3.36
C PHE A 286 7.26 -25.44 -3.30
N ALA A 287 6.28 -26.11 -3.92
CA ALA A 287 4.89 -25.68 -3.95
C ALA A 287 4.09 -26.39 -2.85
N LYS A 288 4.21 -25.88 -1.62
CA LYS A 288 3.54 -26.45 -0.44
C LYS A 288 2.05 -26.13 -0.45
N ARG A 289 1.23 -27.17 -0.29
CA ARG A 289 -0.24 -27.10 -0.21
C ARG A 289 -0.65 -26.76 1.23
N PRO A 290 -1.92 -26.36 1.47
CA PRO A 290 -2.39 -26.09 2.82
C PRO A 290 -2.15 -27.24 3.82
N GLY A 291 -2.30 -28.48 3.35
CA GLY A 291 -2.04 -29.67 4.18
C GLY A 291 -0.56 -29.85 4.53
N ASP A 292 0.35 -29.51 3.63
CA ASP A 292 1.80 -29.63 3.85
C ASP A 292 2.26 -28.61 4.90
N VAL A 293 1.73 -27.38 4.84
CA VAL A 293 1.99 -26.35 5.87
C VAL A 293 1.44 -26.75 7.22
N LEU A 294 0.22 -27.32 7.27
CA LEU A 294 -0.33 -27.85 8.53
C LEU A 294 0.52 -29.01 9.07
N ALA A 295 1.02 -29.88 8.21
CA ALA A 295 1.93 -30.95 8.60
C ALA A 295 3.25 -30.42 9.16
N ALA A 296 3.89 -29.45 8.48
CA ALA A 296 5.10 -28.79 8.97
C ALA A 296 4.89 -28.13 10.35
N LEU A 297 3.70 -27.59 10.61
CA LEU A 297 3.39 -26.90 11.87
C LEU A 297 2.94 -27.83 13.00
N ALA A 298 2.32 -28.98 12.70
CA ALA A 298 1.67 -29.82 13.70
C ALA A 298 2.26 -31.22 13.85
N TRP A 299 2.62 -31.87 12.73
CA TRP A 299 2.90 -33.31 12.67
C TRP A 299 4.33 -33.67 12.28
N ALA A 300 5.09 -32.75 11.70
CA ALA A 300 6.47 -32.99 11.33
C ALA A 300 7.35 -33.23 12.58
N PRO A 301 8.41 -34.05 12.49
CA PRO A 301 9.31 -34.31 13.62
C PRO A 301 9.93 -33.05 14.22
N ASP A 302 10.19 -32.05 13.38
CA ASP A 302 10.74 -30.74 13.69
C ASP A 302 9.66 -29.66 13.95
N ALA A 303 8.37 -30.03 13.97
CA ALA A 303 7.27 -29.08 14.08
C ALA A 303 7.36 -28.18 15.33
N ALA A 304 7.88 -28.70 16.45
CA ALA A 304 8.11 -27.89 17.65
C ALA A 304 9.15 -26.79 17.42
N GLN A 305 10.25 -27.12 16.75
CA GLN A 305 11.28 -26.16 16.37
C GLN A 305 10.74 -25.16 15.35
N THR A 306 9.98 -25.62 14.35
CA THR A 306 9.33 -24.75 13.37
C THR A 306 8.42 -23.72 14.03
N ARG A 307 7.56 -24.15 14.97
CA ARG A 307 6.70 -23.25 15.74
C ARG A 307 7.50 -22.26 16.59
N GLN A 308 8.58 -22.71 17.23
CA GLN A 308 9.43 -21.85 18.06
C GLN A 308 10.13 -20.77 17.23
N THR A 309 10.72 -21.16 16.10
CA THR A 309 11.38 -20.23 15.16
C THR A 309 10.39 -19.21 14.61
N LEU A 310 9.20 -19.65 14.19
CA LEU A 310 8.13 -18.76 13.72
C LEU A 310 7.64 -17.82 14.83
N ALA A 311 7.46 -18.32 16.05
CA ALA A 311 7.04 -17.49 17.18
C ALA A 311 8.07 -16.41 17.52
N GLY A 312 9.36 -16.76 17.52
CA GLY A 312 10.45 -15.80 17.74
C GLY A 312 10.50 -14.73 16.65
N ALA A 313 10.44 -15.15 15.38
CA ALA A 313 10.41 -14.24 14.24
C ALA A 313 9.16 -13.33 14.25
N LEU A 314 7.98 -13.88 14.57
CA LEU A 314 6.74 -13.12 14.69
C LEU A 314 6.80 -12.10 15.83
N ALA A 315 7.36 -12.47 16.97
CA ALA A 315 7.54 -11.56 18.10
C ALA A 315 8.44 -10.39 17.73
N GLN A 316 9.55 -10.65 17.03
CA GLN A 316 10.44 -9.61 16.54
C GLN A 316 9.75 -8.70 15.52
N THR A 317 9.03 -9.26 14.55
CA THR A 317 8.25 -8.47 13.59
C THR A 317 7.15 -7.65 14.27
N GLY A 318 6.48 -8.22 15.26
CA GLY A 318 5.51 -7.53 16.12
C GLY A 318 6.14 -6.33 16.83
N ALA A 319 7.34 -6.50 17.39
CA ALA A 319 8.09 -5.45 18.07
C ALA A 319 8.52 -4.31 17.12
N HIS A 320 8.64 -4.56 15.82
CA HIS A 320 8.92 -3.52 14.83
C HIS A 320 7.64 -2.86 14.29
N VAL A 321 6.66 -3.66 13.88
CA VAL A 321 5.49 -3.17 13.14
C VAL A 321 4.51 -2.42 14.03
N LEU A 322 4.29 -2.87 15.27
CA LEU A 322 3.31 -2.23 16.18
C LEU A 322 3.71 -0.79 16.56
N PRO A 323 4.92 -0.52 17.09
CA PRO A 323 5.31 0.85 17.40
C PRO A 323 5.47 1.70 16.14
N GLY A 324 5.97 1.14 15.03
CA GLY A 324 6.06 1.87 13.76
C GLY A 324 4.69 2.30 13.25
N TYR A 325 3.72 1.39 13.25
CA TYR A 325 2.35 1.66 12.85
C TYR A 325 1.69 2.71 13.75
N ALA A 326 1.82 2.57 15.08
CA ALA A 326 1.27 3.53 16.03
C ALA A 326 1.92 4.92 15.90
N ALA A 327 3.24 4.98 15.77
CA ALA A 327 3.97 6.24 15.58
C ALA A 327 3.59 6.92 14.26
N GLY A 328 3.46 6.16 13.17
CA GLY A 328 3.03 6.69 11.87
C GLY A 328 1.61 7.25 11.92
N LEU A 329 0.66 6.55 12.55
CA LEU A 329 -0.70 7.04 12.76
C LEU A 329 -0.71 8.33 13.58
N ALA A 330 -0.01 8.33 14.72
CA ALA A 330 0.05 9.47 15.63
C ALA A 330 0.70 10.69 14.97
N ALA A 331 1.83 10.51 14.28
CA ALA A 331 2.52 11.59 13.59
C ALA A 331 1.68 12.14 12.41
N GLY A 332 1.03 11.27 11.65
CA GLY A 332 0.19 11.68 10.52
C GLY A 332 -1.03 12.47 10.96
N ALA A 333 -1.77 11.96 11.95
CA ALA A 333 -2.92 12.65 12.52
C ALA A 333 -2.50 13.95 13.25
N GLY A 334 -1.42 13.89 14.03
CA GLY A 334 -0.89 15.05 14.76
C GLY A 334 -0.47 16.19 13.83
N LEU A 335 0.23 15.88 12.73
CA LEU A 335 0.59 16.90 11.74
C LEU A 335 -0.64 17.45 11.03
N ALA A 336 -1.63 16.62 10.70
CA ALA A 336 -2.88 17.09 10.10
C ALA A 336 -3.62 18.08 11.02
N VAL A 337 -3.70 17.78 12.31
CA VAL A 337 -4.28 18.68 13.33
C VAL A 337 -3.46 19.97 13.44
N LEU A 338 -2.13 19.88 13.51
CA LEU A 338 -1.23 21.04 13.59
C LEU A 338 -1.41 21.99 12.40
N LEU A 339 -1.45 21.46 11.17
CA LEU A 339 -1.66 22.29 9.97
C LEU A 339 -3.09 22.84 9.87
N ALA A 340 -4.07 22.17 10.47
CA ALA A 340 -5.44 22.69 10.55
C ALA A 340 -5.57 23.84 11.57
N LEU A 341 -4.68 23.89 12.57
CA LEU A 341 -4.53 25.01 13.50
C LEU A 341 -3.69 26.15 12.91
N LEU A 342 -2.71 25.84 12.06
CA LEU A 342 -1.77 26.78 11.43
C LEU A 342 -1.90 26.79 9.89
N PRO A 343 -2.97 27.40 9.31
CA PRO A 343 -3.23 27.37 7.86
C PRO A 343 -2.09 27.93 7.02
N ALA A 344 -1.32 28.89 7.55
CA ALA A 344 -0.16 29.47 6.89
C ALA A 344 0.90 28.41 6.55
N LEU A 345 1.13 27.43 7.43
CA LEU A 345 2.07 26.33 7.21
C LEU A 345 1.50 25.27 6.26
N SER A 346 0.17 25.14 6.17
CA SER A 346 -0.48 24.13 5.31
C SER A 346 -0.12 24.31 3.84
N ALA A 347 0.02 25.55 3.37
CA ALA A 347 0.39 25.86 1.99
C ALA A 347 1.81 25.39 1.62
N LEU A 348 2.73 25.33 2.60
CA LEU A 348 4.12 24.89 2.40
C LEU A 348 4.29 23.38 2.63
N VAL A 349 3.67 22.84 3.68
CA VAL A 349 3.90 21.45 4.13
C VAL A 349 3.09 20.44 3.32
N THR A 350 1.88 20.77 2.85
CA THR A 350 1.04 19.81 2.13
C THR A 350 1.67 19.35 0.81
N PRO A 351 2.18 20.24 -0.06
CA PRO A 351 2.87 19.82 -1.28
C PRO A 351 4.12 18.97 -0.99
N LEU A 352 4.88 19.34 0.05
CA LEU A 352 6.07 18.61 0.49
C LEU A 352 5.73 17.17 0.92
N ALA A 353 4.70 17.01 1.74
CA ALA A 353 4.24 15.71 2.20
C ALA A 353 3.75 14.82 1.03
N ILE A 354 3.07 15.42 0.06
CA ILE A 354 2.63 14.71 -1.16
C ILE A 354 3.84 14.29 -2.01
N ALA A 355 4.85 15.15 -2.15
CA ALA A 355 6.05 14.84 -2.91
C ALA A 355 6.87 13.70 -2.25
N LEU A 356 7.07 13.76 -0.93
CA LEU A 356 7.82 12.74 -0.19
C LEU A 356 7.13 11.36 -0.21
N ARG A 357 5.80 11.32 -0.26
CA ARG A 357 5.04 10.07 -0.41
C ARG A 357 5.43 9.30 -1.68
N ALA A 358 5.85 9.99 -2.74
CA ALA A 358 6.15 9.33 -4.01
C ALA A 358 7.48 8.57 -4.00
N ILE A 359 8.32 8.75 -2.97
CA ILE A 359 9.60 8.04 -2.86
C ILE A 359 9.34 6.59 -2.45
N PRO A 360 9.72 5.59 -3.26
CA PRO A 360 9.48 4.19 -2.96
C PRO A 360 10.19 3.76 -1.67
N ILE A 361 9.47 3.14 -0.72
CA ILE A 361 10.04 2.75 0.58
C ILE A 361 11.25 1.82 0.43
N VAL A 362 11.24 0.98 -0.60
CA VAL A 362 12.27 -0.02 -0.83
C VAL A 362 13.60 0.64 -1.21
N THR A 363 13.54 1.81 -1.87
CA THR A 363 14.73 2.60 -2.18
C THR A 363 15.21 3.44 -0.99
N THR A 364 14.32 3.80 -0.07
CA THR A 364 14.69 4.57 1.13
C THR A 364 15.12 3.69 2.30
N ALA A 365 14.77 2.40 2.30
CA ALA A 365 15.12 1.48 3.37
C ALA A 365 16.64 1.45 3.66
N PRO A 366 17.53 1.27 2.67
CA PRO A 366 18.97 1.33 2.90
C PRO A 366 19.44 2.70 3.45
N LEU A 367 18.85 3.79 2.97
CA LEU A 367 19.20 5.15 3.39
C LEU A 367 18.81 5.44 4.84
N ILE A 368 17.60 5.03 5.24
CA ILE A 368 17.14 5.20 6.62
C ILE A 368 17.94 4.30 7.57
N VAL A 369 18.30 3.10 7.13
CA VAL A 369 19.17 2.20 7.90
C VAL A 369 20.57 2.77 8.06
N LEU A 370 21.09 3.45 7.05
CA LEU A 370 22.36 4.17 7.17
C LEU A 370 22.25 5.32 8.18
N LEU A 371 21.15 6.08 8.14
CA LEU A 371 20.91 7.24 9.01
C LEU A 371 20.68 6.88 10.50
N VAL A 372 19.81 5.90 10.74
CA VAL A 372 19.31 5.54 12.08
C VAL A 372 20.09 4.35 12.67
N GLY A 373 20.83 3.62 11.84
CA GLY A 373 21.54 2.40 12.19
C GLY A 373 20.76 1.13 11.83
N ARG A 374 21.51 0.03 11.68
CA ARG A 374 20.93 -1.32 11.55
C ARG A 374 20.33 -1.75 12.89
N GLY A 375 19.02 -1.94 12.94
CA GLY A 375 18.33 -2.43 14.13
C GLY A 375 16.86 -2.03 14.16
N ALA A 376 16.20 -2.30 15.29
CA ALA A 376 14.76 -2.08 15.47
C ALA A 376 14.33 -0.64 15.17
N ALA A 377 15.11 0.36 15.60
CA ALA A 377 14.78 1.77 15.38
C ALA A 377 14.62 2.13 13.89
N GLY A 378 15.55 1.69 13.03
CA GLY A 378 15.48 1.94 11.58
C GLY A 378 14.24 1.29 10.95
N VAL A 379 13.93 0.05 11.35
CA VAL A 379 12.73 -0.65 10.87
C VAL A 379 11.44 0.06 11.31
N VAL A 380 11.38 0.46 12.58
CA VAL A 380 10.23 1.20 13.16
C VAL A 380 10.01 2.52 12.43
N VAL A 381 11.06 3.28 12.15
CA VAL A 381 10.99 4.55 11.40
C VAL A 381 10.47 4.31 9.99
N LEU A 382 10.95 3.29 9.28
CA LEU A 382 10.49 2.96 7.94
C LEU A 382 8.99 2.62 7.91
N VAL A 383 8.53 1.79 8.85
CA VAL A 383 7.11 1.47 9.00
C VAL A 383 6.30 2.73 9.34
N ALA A 384 6.80 3.58 10.24
CA ALA A 384 6.13 4.82 10.61
C ALA A 384 5.97 5.77 9.41
N VAL A 385 7.02 5.94 8.59
CA VAL A 385 6.99 6.76 7.38
C VAL A 385 5.96 6.22 6.37
N MET A 386 5.86 4.89 6.21
CA MET A 386 4.86 4.27 5.33
C MET A 386 3.43 4.61 5.74
N VAL A 387 3.14 4.55 7.05
CA VAL A 387 1.79 4.75 7.60
C VAL A 387 1.47 6.25 7.75
N PHE A 388 2.51 7.08 7.94
CA PHE A 388 2.40 8.52 8.16
C PHE A 388 1.69 9.24 7.02
N PHE A 389 2.13 9.08 5.78
CA PHE A 389 1.60 9.85 4.65
C PHE A 389 0.13 9.58 4.31
N PRO A 390 -0.34 8.32 4.13
CA PRO A 390 -1.76 8.07 3.89
C PRO A 390 -2.62 8.60 5.03
N THR A 391 -2.15 8.46 6.28
CA THR A 391 -2.87 8.94 7.47
C THR A 391 -2.94 10.46 7.52
N PHE A 392 -1.83 11.15 7.26
CA PHE A 392 -1.79 12.60 7.19
C PHE A 392 -2.79 13.14 6.15
N VAL A 393 -2.80 12.58 4.94
CA VAL A 393 -3.69 13.03 3.86
C VAL A 393 -5.16 12.74 4.22
N ALA A 394 -5.47 11.55 4.71
CA ALA A 394 -6.83 11.17 5.10
C ALA A 394 -7.34 12.07 6.24
N CYS A 395 -6.53 12.27 7.28
CA CYS A 395 -6.86 13.14 8.40
C CYS A 395 -7.03 14.60 7.97
N GLN A 396 -6.16 15.13 7.11
CA GLN A 396 -6.29 16.50 6.60
C GLN A 396 -7.60 16.67 5.83
N HIS A 397 -8.02 15.67 5.04
CA HIS A 397 -9.29 15.69 4.33
C HIS A 397 -10.48 15.59 5.29
N GLY A 398 -10.45 14.66 6.25
CA GLY A 398 -11.50 14.50 7.26
C GLY A 398 -11.72 15.76 8.11
N LEU A 399 -10.65 16.44 8.52
CA LEU A 399 -10.73 17.71 9.24
C LEU A 399 -11.42 18.84 8.43
N ARG A 400 -11.34 18.78 7.11
CA ARG A 400 -11.98 19.75 6.19
C ARG A 400 -13.45 19.43 5.90
N GLN A 401 -13.89 18.19 6.15
CA GLN A 401 -15.26 17.75 5.92
C GLN A 401 -16.22 18.03 7.10
N ALA A 402 -15.74 18.65 8.17
CA ALA A 402 -16.59 19.06 9.30
C ALA A 402 -17.76 19.96 8.83
N PRO A 403 -19.02 19.64 9.18
CA PRO A 403 -20.19 20.38 8.71
C PRO A 403 -20.12 21.87 9.08
N GLY A 404 -20.24 22.75 8.08
CA GLY A 404 -20.20 24.20 8.28
C GLY A 404 -21.22 24.69 9.28
N GLN A 405 -22.45 24.15 9.23
CA GLN A 405 -23.55 24.47 10.13
C GLN A 405 -23.21 24.25 11.61
N ILE A 406 -22.51 23.14 11.94
CA ILE A 406 -22.08 22.86 13.31
C ILE A 406 -20.98 23.83 13.75
N LEU A 407 -20.05 24.14 12.84
CA LEU A 407 -19.00 25.14 13.11
C LEU A 407 -19.59 26.54 13.33
N ASP A 408 -20.65 26.90 12.62
CA ASP A 408 -21.31 28.20 12.74
C ASP A 408 -22.00 28.34 14.09
N VAL A 409 -22.68 27.29 14.60
CA VAL A 409 -23.21 27.28 15.98
C VAL A 409 -22.09 27.55 16.99
N PHE A 410 -20.95 26.84 16.89
CA PHE A 410 -19.82 27.08 17.78
C PHE A 410 -19.26 28.50 17.69
N ARG A 411 -19.26 29.11 16.50
CA ARG A 411 -18.85 30.50 16.30
C ARG A 411 -19.83 31.48 16.94
N THR A 412 -21.15 31.23 16.86
CA THR A 412 -22.17 32.05 17.54
C THR A 412 -22.00 32.05 19.06
N TYR A 413 -21.60 30.91 19.64
CA TYR A 413 -21.24 30.81 21.06
C TYR A 413 -19.81 31.30 21.39
N ALA A 414 -19.14 32.00 20.46
CA ALA A 414 -17.76 32.48 20.61
C ALA A 414 -16.75 31.38 21.01
N ALA A 415 -17.00 30.13 20.64
CA ALA A 415 -16.12 29.02 20.98
C ALA A 415 -14.81 29.13 20.18
N GLY A 416 -13.68 29.20 20.89
CA GLY A 416 -12.35 29.31 20.27
C GLY A 416 -11.97 28.13 19.37
N ARG A 417 -10.93 28.32 18.54
CA ARG A 417 -10.45 27.34 17.55
C ARG A 417 -10.13 25.96 18.14
N TRP A 418 -9.66 25.92 19.38
CA TRP A 418 -9.39 24.66 20.10
C TRP A 418 -10.67 23.88 20.43
N ARG A 419 -11.72 24.57 20.92
CA ARG A 419 -13.01 23.93 21.20
C ARG A 419 -13.64 23.37 19.93
N GLN A 420 -13.61 24.14 18.84
CA GLN A 420 -14.05 23.69 17.51
C GLN A 420 -13.23 22.48 17.02
N MET A 421 -11.91 22.48 17.26
CA MET A 421 -11.04 21.36 16.88
C MET A 421 -11.44 20.08 17.62
N VAL A 422 -11.51 20.13 18.95
CA VAL A 422 -11.74 18.94 19.79
C VAL A 422 -13.17 18.41 19.66
N HIS A 423 -14.18 19.28 19.57
CA HIS A 423 -15.58 18.86 19.63
C HIS A 423 -16.25 18.69 18.27
N VAL A 424 -15.68 19.26 17.20
CA VAL A 424 -16.30 19.20 15.86
C VAL A 424 -15.35 18.54 14.87
N ARG A 425 -14.14 19.08 14.71
CA ARG A 425 -13.25 18.64 13.61
C ARG A 425 -12.61 17.28 13.88
N ILE A 426 -12.13 17.01 15.09
CA ILE A 426 -11.55 15.70 15.45
C ILE A 426 -12.59 14.59 15.32
N PRO A 427 -13.82 14.71 15.88
CA PRO A 427 -14.88 13.72 15.67
C PRO A 427 -15.19 13.49 14.17
N ALA A 428 -15.29 14.57 13.38
CA ALA A 428 -15.49 14.46 11.93
C ALA A 428 -14.31 13.80 11.19
N MET A 429 -13.10 13.87 11.74
CA MET A 429 -11.90 13.25 11.19
C MET A 429 -11.82 11.73 11.49
N LEU A 430 -12.45 11.25 12.58
CA LEU A 430 -12.31 9.86 13.03
C LEU A 430 -12.60 8.80 11.94
N PRO A 431 -13.65 8.93 11.12
CA PRO A 431 -13.89 7.99 10.01
C PRO A 431 -12.71 7.88 9.05
N ALA A 432 -12.16 9.03 8.63
CA ALA A 432 -11.03 9.09 7.71
C ALA A 432 -9.75 8.50 8.35
N LEU A 433 -9.53 8.77 9.64
CA LEU A 433 -8.41 8.19 10.40
C LEU A 433 -8.51 6.66 10.44
N PHE A 434 -9.66 6.11 10.81
CA PHE A 434 -9.83 4.65 10.92
C PHE A 434 -9.80 3.95 9.56
N ALA A 435 -10.38 4.56 8.52
CA ALA A 435 -10.28 4.05 7.17
C ALA A 435 -8.81 3.99 6.71
N SER A 436 -8.04 5.06 6.92
CA SER A 436 -6.61 5.07 6.62
C SER A 436 -5.84 4.03 7.43
N ALA A 437 -6.11 3.95 8.73
CA ALA A 437 -5.48 2.97 9.63
C ALA A 437 -5.71 1.54 9.13
N ARG A 438 -6.97 1.17 8.89
CA ARG A 438 -7.36 -0.15 8.39
C ARG A 438 -6.71 -0.49 7.04
N MET A 439 -6.63 0.48 6.13
CA MET A 439 -5.95 0.32 4.84
C MET A 439 -4.43 0.22 4.95
N SER A 440 -3.85 0.81 6.00
CA SER A 440 -2.40 0.82 6.22
C SER A 440 -1.88 -0.44 6.90
N VAL A 441 -2.73 -1.26 7.54
CA VAL A 441 -2.28 -2.49 8.23
C VAL A 441 -1.56 -3.46 7.28
N PRO A 442 -2.17 -3.93 6.17
CA PRO A 442 -1.47 -4.86 5.28
C PRO A 442 -0.21 -4.23 4.68
N ALA A 443 -0.27 -2.94 4.31
CA ALA A 443 0.87 -2.23 3.77
C ALA A 443 2.04 -2.11 4.78
N ALA A 444 1.75 -1.93 6.07
CA ALA A 444 2.75 -1.89 7.14
C ALA A 444 3.40 -3.26 7.36
N VAL A 445 2.61 -4.34 7.28
CA VAL A 445 3.12 -5.71 7.41
C VAL A 445 3.98 -6.11 6.18
N LEU A 446 3.57 -5.71 4.97
CA LEU A 446 4.40 -5.88 3.77
C LEU A 446 5.67 -5.04 3.85
N ALA A 447 5.59 -3.81 4.35
CA ALA A 447 6.75 -2.94 4.49
C ALA A 447 7.76 -3.49 5.51
N VAL A 448 7.30 -3.90 6.71
CA VAL A 448 8.19 -4.42 7.75
C VAL A 448 8.93 -5.68 7.28
N THR A 449 8.26 -6.59 6.57
CA THR A 449 8.89 -7.82 6.06
C THR A 449 9.93 -7.52 4.98
N VAL A 450 9.69 -6.56 4.10
CA VAL A 450 10.69 -6.11 3.12
C VAL A 450 11.89 -5.44 3.79
N VAL A 451 11.65 -4.58 4.79
CA VAL A 451 12.72 -3.89 5.50
C VAL A 451 13.54 -4.85 6.35
N GLU A 452 12.90 -5.78 7.06
CA GLU A 452 13.55 -6.84 7.81
C GLU A 452 14.48 -7.67 6.95
N TRP A 453 14.03 -8.04 5.76
CA TRP A 453 14.86 -8.72 4.78
C TRP A 453 16.10 -7.89 4.36
N LEU A 454 15.90 -6.63 4.00
CA LEU A 454 16.96 -5.81 3.40
C LEU A 454 17.94 -5.22 4.43
N ALA A 455 17.50 -5.01 5.67
CA ALA A 455 18.21 -4.20 6.64
C ALA A 455 18.77 -4.98 7.83
N THR A 456 17.96 -5.86 8.43
CA THR A 456 18.28 -6.48 9.73
C THR A 456 18.56 -7.97 9.62
N GLY A 457 17.98 -8.66 8.64
CA GLY A 457 18.03 -10.11 8.52
C GLY A 457 17.24 -10.85 9.60
N GLY A 458 16.52 -10.12 10.47
CA GLY A 458 15.70 -10.69 11.55
C GLY A 458 14.21 -10.71 11.22
N GLY A 459 13.39 -11.13 12.17
CA GLY A 459 11.94 -11.20 12.03
C GLY A 459 11.48 -12.16 10.93
N ILE A 460 10.19 -12.11 10.61
CA ILE A 460 9.60 -12.95 9.58
C ILE A 460 10.16 -12.60 8.19
N GLY A 461 10.43 -11.33 7.91
CA GLY A 461 11.03 -10.93 6.63
C GLY A 461 12.41 -11.56 6.38
N GLY A 462 13.28 -11.52 7.39
CA GLY A 462 14.59 -12.18 7.35
C GLY A 462 14.47 -13.70 7.27
N LEU A 463 13.57 -14.29 8.05
CA LEU A 463 13.31 -15.73 8.04
C LEU A 463 12.88 -16.22 6.65
N MET A 464 11.95 -15.52 5.99
CA MET A 464 11.51 -15.85 4.64
C MET A 464 12.66 -15.81 3.63
N ALA A 465 13.53 -14.79 3.72
CA ALA A 465 14.68 -14.67 2.82
C ALA A 465 15.71 -15.79 3.05
N LEU A 466 15.98 -16.13 4.32
CA LEU A 466 16.87 -17.21 4.68
C LEU A 466 16.32 -18.55 4.19
N SER A 467 15.06 -18.86 4.52
CA SER A 467 14.36 -20.09 4.12
C SER A 467 14.32 -20.26 2.61
N ALA A 468 14.07 -19.18 1.86
CA ALA A 468 14.16 -19.22 0.39
C ALA A 468 15.59 -19.53 -0.10
N SER A 469 16.61 -18.97 0.56
CA SER A 469 18.02 -19.18 0.17
C SER A 469 18.51 -20.60 0.45
N VAL A 470 18.04 -21.22 1.54
CA VAL A 470 18.39 -22.62 1.91
C VAL A 470 17.39 -23.65 1.38
N SER A 471 16.43 -23.23 0.54
CA SER A 471 15.36 -24.09 0.00
C SER A 471 14.48 -24.78 1.05
N ASP A 472 14.36 -24.20 2.23
CA ASP A 472 13.40 -24.62 3.26
C ASP A 472 12.02 -24.02 2.95
N TYR A 473 11.34 -24.66 2.01
CA TYR A 473 10.03 -24.22 1.56
C TYR A 473 8.92 -24.45 2.59
N ASP A 474 9.10 -25.39 3.53
CA ASP A 474 8.15 -25.61 4.62
C ASP A 474 8.11 -24.39 5.55
N MET A 475 9.27 -23.88 5.96
CA MET A 475 9.37 -22.65 6.74
C MET A 475 8.93 -21.41 5.94
N LEU A 476 9.29 -21.33 4.65
CA LEU A 476 8.91 -20.21 3.79
C LEU A 476 7.39 -20.06 3.67
N TRP A 477 6.69 -21.13 3.32
CA TRP A 477 5.22 -21.11 3.17
C TRP A 477 4.51 -20.92 4.51
N SER A 478 5.04 -21.52 5.59
CA SER A 478 4.52 -21.29 6.94
C SER A 478 4.63 -19.82 7.35
N SER A 479 5.75 -19.17 7.02
CA SER A 479 5.96 -17.74 7.25
C SER A 479 4.99 -16.88 6.42
N VAL A 480 4.78 -17.20 5.14
CA VAL A 480 3.81 -16.50 4.26
C VAL A 480 2.39 -16.58 4.83
N VAL A 481 1.96 -17.77 5.26
CA VAL A 481 0.64 -17.97 5.88
C VAL A 481 0.51 -17.14 7.16
N LEU A 482 1.53 -17.15 8.03
CA LEU A 482 1.52 -16.41 9.28
C LEU A 482 1.43 -14.89 9.07
N VAL A 483 2.16 -14.34 8.09
CA VAL A 483 2.13 -12.92 7.74
C VAL A 483 0.78 -12.51 7.14
N THR A 484 0.22 -13.37 6.30
CA THR A 484 -1.10 -13.17 5.71
C THR A 484 -2.17 -13.14 6.79
N LEU A 485 -2.11 -14.08 7.75
CA LEU A 485 -3.00 -14.11 8.91
C LEU A 485 -2.82 -12.88 9.81
N LEU A 486 -1.59 -12.46 10.10
CA LEU A 486 -1.31 -11.25 10.88
C LEU A 486 -1.94 -10.01 10.21
N SER A 487 -1.76 -9.86 8.90
CA SER A 487 -2.31 -8.74 8.13
C SER A 487 -3.84 -8.73 8.15
N TRP A 488 -4.46 -9.90 7.96
CA TRP A 488 -5.91 -10.05 7.97
C TRP A 488 -6.51 -9.80 9.36
N LEU A 489 -5.93 -10.38 10.41
CA LEU A 489 -6.36 -10.18 11.79
C LEU A 489 -6.17 -8.72 12.24
N GLY A 490 -5.05 -8.10 11.88
CA GLY A 490 -4.81 -6.68 12.17
C GLY A 490 -5.83 -5.78 11.46
N HIS A 491 -6.12 -6.03 10.18
CA HIS A 491 -7.14 -5.30 9.43
C HIS A 491 -8.53 -5.44 10.07
N ALA A 492 -8.91 -6.67 10.46
CA ALA A 492 -10.16 -6.94 11.15
C ALA A 492 -10.22 -6.28 12.54
N GLY A 493 -9.10 -6.28 13.27
CA GLY A 493 -8.96 -5.66 14.59
C GLY A 493 -9.17 -4.15 14.55
N VAL A 494 -8.54 -3.46 13.59
CA VAL A 494 -8.75 -2.02 13.38
C VAL A 494 -10.20 -1.73 12.96
N GLY A 495 -10.80 -2.57 12.10
CA GLY A 495 -12.21 -2.43 11.74
C GLY A 495 -13.17 -2.64 12.92
N ALA A 496 -12.82 -3.49 13.89
CA ALA A 496 -13.59 -3.64 15.13
C ALA A 496 -13.46 -2.42 16.04
N ALA A 497 -12.27 -1.82 16.13
CA ALA A 497 -12.05 -0.57 16.85
C ALA A 497 -12.82 0.61 16.20
N GLU A 498 -12.77 0.71 14.87
CA GLU A 498 -13.52 1.69 14.05
C GLU A 498 -15.01 1.66 14.40
N ARG A 499 -15.64 0.48 14.34
CA ARG A 499 -17.08 0.34 14.66
C ARG A 499 -17.42 0.77 16.09
N ARG A 500 -16.57 0.45 17.08
CA ARG A 500 -16.80 0.84 18.48
C ARG A 500 -16.70 2.34 18.68
N VAL A 501 -15.71 2.99 18.05
CA VAL A 501 -15.50 4.44 18.19
C VAL A 501 -16.56 5.22 17.40
N LEU A 502 -16.82 4.84 16.15
CA LEU A 502 -17.81 5.54 15.32
C LEU A 502 -19.24 5.38 15.84
N ALA A 503 -19.57 4.29 16.53
CA ALA A 503 -20.87 4.16 17.19
C ALA A 503 -21.16 5.27 18.23
N ARG A 504 -20.11 5.92 18.77
CA ARG A 504 -20.24 7.04 19.71
C ARG A 504 -20.14 8.41 19.05
N TYR A 505 -19.27 8.57 18.04
CA TYR A 505 -18.92 9.88 17.48
C TYR A 505 -19.50 10.18 16.10
N ALA A 506 -19.93 9.16 15.36
CA ALA A 506 -20.56 9.28 14.03
C ALA A 506 -21.55 8.13 13.79
N PRO A 507 -22.61 7.99 14.62
CA PRO A 507 -23.56 6.88 14.55
C PRO A 507 -24.25 6.77 13.18
N GLU A 508 -24.43 7.88 12.46
CA GLU A 508 -24.94 7.96 11.08
C GLU A 508 -24.06 7.23 10.06
N GLN A 509 -22.79 6.97 10.38
CA GLN A 509 -21.92 6.16 9.52
C GLN A 509 -21.95 4.67 9.86
N VAL A 510 -22.51 4.29 11.01
CA VAL A 510 -22.59 2.91 11.49
C VAL A 510 -24.01 2.35 11.36
N ARG A 511 -25.03 3.21 11.39
CA ARG A 511 -26.45 2.87 11.25
C ARG A 511 -26.95 3.41 9.90
N PRO A 512 -27.49 2.54 9.02
CA PRO A 512 -28.03 2.96 7.71
C PRO A 512 -29.26 3.85 7.84
#